data_AF-A0A2D9CI22-F1
#
_entry.id   AF-A0A2D9CI22-F1
#
_cell.length_a   1.000
_cell.length_b   1.000
_cell.length_c   1.000
_cell.angle_alpha   90.00
_cell.angle_beta   90.00
_cell.angle_gamma   90.00
#
_symmetry.space_group_name_H-M   'P 1'
#
loop_
_entity.id
_entity.type
_entity.pdbx_description
1 polymer ?
#
loop_
_entity_poly.entity_id
_entity_poly.type
_entity_poly.pdbx_seq_one_letter_code
_entity_poly.pdbx_strand_id
1 'polypeptide(L)'
;MLIASIGDIQDRITNSGVMAVGAVGYAAIGGVINDDALNAGIITTDELGAYLEAKELVLNHDYAIATTAEQMFMQEHAANMNSLDAAVDNLTAATAVVMTAVEVSSTAAEADTKPEQVELQGMLETDAYSLDSAEVNEYNEAVAAVETFAQQAGAFMAAANNDELTATVDSYAAQGNYMVGSYTAITYTQSVDEFVITWDDSGFGTGFQGYLTPDMKNAAEIYAAGEYINEYGAMPTQ
;
A
#
# COMPACT_ATOMS: atom_id res chain seq x y z
N MET A 1 3.55 7.72 0.67
CA MET A 1 4.80 6.93 0.70
C MET A 1 6.04 7.80 0.86
N LEU A 2 6.46 8.63 -0.11
CA LEU A 2 7.73 9.40 0.04
C LEU A 2 7.76 10.34 1.26
N ILE A 3 6.66 11.02 1.56
CA ILE A 3 6.58 11.90 2.74
C ILE A 3 6.70 11.10 4.05
N ALA A 4 6.11 9.91 4.11
CA ALA A 4 6.16 9.05 5.30
C ALA A 4 7.59 8.52 5.51
N SER A 5 8.23 7.97 4.48
CA SER A 5 9.60 7.46 4.59
C SER A 5 10.64 8.56 4.86
N ILE A 6 10.44 9.77 4.34
CA ILE A 6 11.23 10.94 4.75
C ILE A 6 10.97 11.30 6.21
N GLY A 7 9.71 11.22 6.67
CA GLY A 7 9.32 11.45 8.05
C GLY A 7 10.04 10.52 9.03
N ASP A 8 10.05 9.22 8.73
CA ASP A 8 10.72 8.21 9.56
C ASP A 8 12.23 8.52 9.70
N ILE A 9 12.90 8.87 8.60
CA ILE A 9 14.30 9.29 8.61
C ILE A 9 14.49 10.59 9.42
N GLN A 10 13.58 11.56 9.31
CA GLN A 10 13.63 12.80 10.08
C GLN A 10 13.48 12.56 11.59
N ASP A 11 12.64 11.62 11.99
CA ASP A 11 12.45 11.24 13.39
C ASP A 11 13.72 10.59 13.96
N ARG A 12 14.39 9.72 13.18
CA ARG A 12 15.71 9.18 13.56
C ARG A 12 16.74 10.27 13.79
N ILE A 13 16.82 11.23 12.87
CA ILE A 13 17.76 12.37 12.97
C ILE A 13 17.45 13.20 14.23
N THR A 14 16.17 13.46 14.50
CA THR A 14 15.75 14.24 15.67
C THR A 14 16.09 13.52 16.97
N ASN A 15 15.75 12.23 17.07
CA ASN A 15 16.06 11.39 18.23
C ASN A 15 17.57 11.31 18.47
N SER A 16 18.35 11.04 17.41
CA SER A 16 19.81 10.99 17.48
C SER A 16 20.40 12.30 18.03
N GLY A 17 19.91 13.45 17.56
CA GLY A 17 20.34 14.76 18.05
C GLY A 17 20.08 14.96 19.54
N VAL A 18 18.88 14.65 20.02
CA VAL A 18 18.50 14.79 21.44
C VAL A 18 19.32 13.84 22.31
N MET A 19 19.46 12.59 21.89
CA MET A 19 20.16 11.56 22.67
C MET A 19 21.67 11.84 22.72
N ALA A 20 22.27 12.37 21.65
CA ALA A 20 23.68 12.78 21.64
C ALA A 20 23.95 13.91 22.64
N VAL A 21 23.06 14.91 22.74
CA VAL A 21 23.16 15.96 23.76
C VAL A 21 23.08 15.37 25.17
N GLY A 22 22.14 14.45 25.41
CA GLY A 22 22.01 13.76 26.69
C GLY A 22 23.25 12.94 27.06
N ALA A 23 23.80 12.17 26.11
CA ALA A 23 25.00 11.38 26.29
C ALA A 23 26.22 12.25 26.65
N VAL A 24 26.42 13.36 25.95
CA VAL A 24 27.49 14.33 26.26
C VAL A 24 27.28 14.94 27.65
N GLY A 25 26.04 15.28 28.00
CA GLY A 25 25.70 15.81 29.33
C GLY A 25 26.02 14.84 30.45
N TYR A 26 25.65 13.56 30.31
CA TYR A 26 25.99 12.52 31.29
C TYR A 26 27.49 12.26 31.37
N ALA A 27 28.19 12.21 30.23
CA ALA A 27 29.64 12.03 30.21
C ALA A 27 30.37 13.14 30.99
N ALA A 28 29.89 14.39 30.91
CA ALA A 28 30.49 15.53 31.61
C ALA A 28 30.41 15.45 33.14
N ILE A 29 29.48 14.65 33.69
CA ILE A 29 29.31 14.44 35.13
C ILE A 29 29.72 13.02 35.59
N GLY A 30 30.41 12.27 34.73
CA GLY A 30 30.90 10.93 35.03
C GLY A 30 29.85 9.80 34.87
N GLY A 31 28.74 10.08 34.19
CA GLY A 31 27.77 9.07 33.78
C GLY A 31 28.31 8.22 32.62
N VAL A 32 28.05 6.91 32.68
CA VAL A 32 28.36 5.95 31.62
C VAL A 32 27.03 5.51 31.02
N ILE A 33 26.83 5.74 29.73
CA ILE A 33 25.66 5.24 29.01
C ILE A 33 25.83 3.74 28.75
N ASN A 34 24.72 3.00 28.72
CA ASN A 34 24.75 1.60 28.33
C ASN A 34 25.09 1.47 26.84
N ASP A 35 25.60 0.30 26.45
CA ASP A 35 25.63 -0.08 25.04
C ASP A 35 24.21 0.00 24.45
N ASP A 36 24.12 0.28 23.15
CA ASP A 36 22.86 0.40 22.40
C ASP A 36 21.90 1.51 22.88
N ALA A 37 22.30 2.32 23.86
CA ALA A 37 21.47 3.42 24.37
C ALA A 37 21.13 4.50 23.34
N LEU A 38 21.76 4.47 22.16
CA LEU A 38 21.55 5.38 21.03
C LEU A 38 20.82 4.74 19.84
N ASN A 39 20.44 3.46 19.92
CA ASN A 39 19.92 2.72 18.76
C ASN A 39 18.62 3.30 18.20
N ALA A 40 17.82 3.98 19.03
CA ALA A 40 16.62 4.67 18.56
C ALA A 40 16.89 5.81 17.56
N GLY A 41 18.13 6.32 17.48
CA GLY A 41 18.56 7.31 16.50
C GLY A 41 19.22 6.74 15.24
N ILE A 42 19.35 5.42 15.12
CA ILE A 42 19.96 4.77 13.95
C ILE A 42 18.91 4.67 12.83
N ILE A 43 19.26 5.15 11.64
CA ILE A 43 18.47 4.90 10.42
C ILE A 43 18.69 3.45 10.03
N THR A 44 17.61 2.67 9.93
CA THR A 44 17.69 1.24 9.60
C THR A 44 17.85 1.03 8.09
N THR A 45 18.28 -0.18 7.70
CA THR A 45 18.34 -0.55 6.28
C THR A 45 16.96 -0.54 5.63
N ASP A 46 15.92 -0.92 6.38
CA ASP A 46 14.54 -0.95 5.91
C ASP A 46 14.01 0.48 5.66
N GLU A 47 14.27 1.42 6.58
CA GLU A 47 13.90 2.83 6.43
C GLU A 47 14.60 3.48 5.22
N LEU A 48 15.88 3.16 5.01
CA LEU A 48 16.61 3.61 3.82
C LEU A 48 16.05 2.96 2.54
N GLY A 49 15.70 1.67 2.58
CA GLY A 49 15.06 0.95 1.48
C GLY A 49 13.76 1.61 1.07
N ALA A 50 12.85 1.83 2.02
CA ALA A 50 11.56 2.48 1.79
C ALA A 50 11.72 3.91 1.23
N TYR A 51 12.73 4.66 1.65
CA TYR A 51 13.03 5.97 1.05
C TYR A 51 13.51 5.85 -0.40
N LEU A 52 14.45 4.95 -0.69
CA LEU A 52 15.01 4.79 -2.03
C LEU A 52 13.95 4.29 -3.03
N GLU A 53 13.10 3.37 -2.59
CA GLU A 53 11.96 2.90 -3.37
C GLU A 53 10.97 4.04 -3.64
N ALA A 54 10.50 4.73 -2.60
CA ALA A 54 9.57 5.85 -2.78
C ALA A 54 10.14 6.97 -3.64
N LYS A 55 11.46 7.19 -3.58
CA LYS A 55 12.18 8.12 -4.46
C LYS A 55 12.17 7.63 -5.91
N GLU A 56 12.46 6.36 -6.15
CA GLU A 56 12.47 5.77 -7.48
C GLU A 56 11.09 5.81 -8.12
N LEU A 57 10.04 5.56 -7.34
CA LEU A 57 8.65 5.70 -7.76
C LEU A 57 8.33 7.12 -8.24
N VAL A 58 8.78 8.14 -7.50
CA VAL A 58 8.61 9.54 -7.90
C VAL A 58 9.43 9.87 -9.14
N LEU A 59 10.67 9.40 -9.25
CA LEU A 59 11.53 9.69 -10.39
C LEU A 59 11.08 9.00 -11.68
N ASN A 60 10.50 7.80 -11.57
CA ASN A 60 9.98 7.03 -12.68
C ASN A 60 8.50 7.31 -12.97
N HIS A 61 7.84 8.13 -12.15
CA HIS A 61 6.51 8.61 -12.47
C HIS A 61 6.58 9.51 -13.71
N ASP A 62 5.81 9.18 -14.73
CA ASP A 62 5.79 9.93 -15.97
C ASP A 62 5.05 11.26 -15.78
N TYR A 63 5.80 12.29 -15.39
CA TYR A 63 5.32 13.68 -15.33
C TYR A 63 5.19 14.33 -16.72
N ALA A 64 5.43 13.60 -17.82
CA ALA A 64 5.09 14.14 -19.13
C ALA A 64 3.59 14.41 -19.16
N ILE A 65 3.24 15.60 -19.62
CA ILE A 65 1.84 15.97 -19.77
C ILE A 65 1.21 14.98 -20.75
N ALA A 66 0.29 14.15 -20.25
CA ALA A 66 -0.46 13.22 -21.07
C ALA A 66 -1.11 13.98 -22.24
N THR A 67 -0.89 13.48 -23.46
CA THR A 67 -1.47 14.08 -24.67
C THR A 67 -2.77 13.40 -25.08
N THR A 68 -3.01 12.19 -24.59
CA THR A 68 -4.21 11.38 -24.85
C THR A 68 -4.78 10.82 -23.55
N ALA A 69 -6.07 10.46 -23.56
CA ALA A 69 -6.76 9.82 -22.45
C ALA A 69 -6.14 8.48 -22.08
N GLU A 70 -5.71 7.69 -23.07
CA GLU A 70 -4.96 6.45 -22.86
C GLU A 70 -3.70 6.69 -22.01
N GLN A 71 -2.89 7.70 -22.36
CA GLN A 71 -1.68 8.03 -21.61
C GLN A 71 -2.00 8.46 -20.17
N MET A 72 -3.03 9.29 -19.98
CA MET A 72 -3.49 9.71 -18.67
C MET A 72 -3.92 8.52 -17.80
N PHE A 73 -4.74 7.61 -18.35
CA PHE A 73 -5.16 6.40 -17.63
C PHE A 73 -3.98 5.46 -17.33
N MET A 74 -3.02 5.32 -18.23
CA MET A 74 -1.81 4.52 -17.99
C MET A 74 -0.93 5.10 -16.88
N GLN A 75 -0.83 6.43 -16.79
CA GLN A 75 -0.11 7.10 -15.70
C GLN A 75 -0.76 6.83 -14.33
N GLU A 76 -2.09 6.93 -14.27
CA GLU A 76 -2.86 6.62 -13.06
C GLU A 76 -2.81 5.13 -12.70
N HIS A 77 -2.86 4.24 -13.69
CA HIS A 77 -2.65 2.81 -13.48
C HIS A 77 -1.30 2.55 -12.81
N ALA A 78 -0.21 3.13 -13.34
CA ALA A 78 1.12 2.96 -12.78
C ALA A 78 1.22 3.49 -11.34
N ALA A 79 0.63 4.66 -11.05
CA ALA A 79 0.59 5.22 -9.70
C ALA A 79 -0.16 4.31 -8.71
N ASN A 80 -1.29 3.74 -9.13
CA ASN A 80 -2.06 2.81 -8.31
C ASN A 80 -1.36 1.45 -8.15
N MET A 81 -0.64 0.96 -9.16
CA MET A 81 0.17 -0.26 -9.03
C MET A 81 1.30 -0.10 -8.01
N ASN A 82 1.95 1.07 -7.97
CA ASN A 82 2.96 1.36 -6.95
C ASN A 82 2.37 1.40 -5.54
N SER A 83 1.16 1.96 -5.41
CA SER A 83 0.44 1.99 -4.13
C SER A 83 -0.07 0.61 -3.72
N LEU A 84 -0.44 -0.22 -4.69
CA LEU A 84 -0.81 -1.62 -4.49
C LEU A 84 0.36 -2.44 -3.98
N ASP A 85 1.56 -2.28 -4.56
CA ASP A 85 2.78 -2.98 -4.14
C ASP A 85 3.06 -2.74 -2.64
N ALA A 86 3.08 -1.46 -2.23
CA ALA A 86 3.24 -1.09 -0.82
C ALA A 86 2.10 -1.63 0.07
N ALA A 87 0.87 -1.72 -0.43
CA ALA A 87 -0.23 -2.30 0.33
C ALA A 87 -0.07 -3.84 0.51
N VAL A 88 0.46 -4.54 -0.50
CA VAL A 88 0.77 -5.98 -0.41
C VAL A 88 1.91 -6.23 0.58
N ASP A 89 2.93 -5.38 0.62
CA ASP A 89 4.00 -5.47 1.61
C ASP A 89 3.47 -5.29 3.04
N ASN A 90 2.64 -4.26 3.26
CA ASN A 90 1.99 -4.03 4.55
C ASN A 90 1.11 -5.22 4.95
N LEU A 91 0.34 -5.78 4.02
CA LEU A 91 -0.47 -6.97 4.26
C LEU A 91 0.41 -8.17 4.64
N THR A 92 1.54 -8.36 3.97
CA THR A 92 2.48 -9.44 4.27
C THR A 92 3.06 -9.30 5.68
N ALA A 93 3.46 -8.09 6.08
CA ALA A 93 3.94 -7.81 7.43
C ALA A 93 2.87 -8.05 8.50
N ALA A 94 1.66 -7.52 8.32
CA ALA A 94 0.55 -7.72 9.26
C ALA A 94 0.12 -9.20 9.32
N THR A 95 0.16 -9.91 8.20
CA THR A 95 -0.12 -11.36 8.16
C THR A 95 0.90 -12.14 8.97
N ALA A 96 2.19 -11.76 8.94
CA ALA A 96 3.21 -12.42 9.76
C ALA A 96 2.93 -12.27 11.27
N VAL A 97 2.52 -11.07 11.72
CA VAL A 97 2.11 -10.82 13.11
C VAL A 97 0.93 -11.71 13.52
N VAL A 98 -0.13 -11.71 12.72
CA VAL A 98 -1.31 -12.55 12.97
C VAL A 98 -0.95 -14.04 12.95
N MET A 99 -0.09 -14.48 12.03
CA MET A 99 0.37 -15.87 11.96
C MET A 99 1.10 -16.29 13.24
N THR A 100 2.04 -15.47 13.73
CA THR A 100 2.74 -15.75 15.00
C THR A 100 1.76 -15.88 16.16
N ALA A 101 0.76 -15.00 16.26
CA ALA A 101 -0.24 -15.08 17.31
C ALA A 101 -1.07 -16.38 17.27
N VAL A 102 -1.37 -16.89 16.06
CA VAL A 102 -2.18 -18.11 15.90
C VAL A 102 -1.37 -19.41 15.85
N GLU A 103 -0.03 -19.37 15.96
CA GLU A 103 0.82 -20.57 16.03
C GLU A 103 0.45 -21.48 17.21
N VAL A 104 -0.11 -20.90 18.28
CA VAL A 104 -0.63 -21.62 19.45
C VAL A 104 -1.76 -22.59 19.11
N SER A 105 -2.41 -22.45 17.94
CA SER A 105 -3.52 -23.29 17.51
C SER A 105 -3.15 -24.77 17.36
N SER A 106 -1.93 -25.09 16.90
CA SER A 106 -1.49 -26.48 16.75
C SER A 106 -1.26 -27.13 18.12
N THR A 107 -0.55 -26.46 19.03
CA THR A 107 -0.37 -26.89 20.41
C THR A 107 -1.71 -27.01 21.14
N ALA A 108 -2.63 -26.07 20.93
CA ALA A 108 -3.96 -26.12 21.51
C ALA A 108 -4.79 -27.32 21.03
N ALA A 109 -4.64 -27.72 19.75
CA ALA A 109 -5.32 -28.88 19.20
C ALA A 109 -4.78 -30.22 19.73
N GLU A 110 -3.51 -30.27 20.12
CA GLU A 110 -2.83 -31.48 20.59
C GLU A 110 -2.83 -31.63 22.13
N ALA A 111 -3.07 -30.55 22.88
CA ALA A 111 -3.01 -30.56 24.34
C ALA A 111 -4.20 -31.30 25.01
N ASP A 112 -4.03 -32.59 25.28
CA ASP A 112 -5.07 -33.46 25.85
C ASP A 112 -4.75 -33.92 27.29
N THR A 113 -3.47 -33.89 27.67
CA THR A 113 -3.01 -34.24 29.02
C THR A 113 -2.77 -33.01 29.89
N LYS A 114 -2.82 -33.19 31.22
CA LYS A 114 -2.53 -32.12 32.18
C LYS A 114 -1.18 -31.42 31.94
N PRO A 115 -0.06 -32.13 31.70
CA PRO A 115 1.21 -31.48 31.37
C PRO A 115 1.14 -30.61 30.11
N GLU A 116 0.52 -31.08 29.04
CA GLU A 116 0.39 -30.34 27.77
C GLU A 116 -0.50 -29.10 27.92
N GLN A 117 -1.56 -29.19 28.73
CA GLN A 117 -2.41 -28.03 29.04
C GLN A 117 -1.67 -26.95 29.85
N VAL A 118 -0.71 -27.33 30.69
CA VAL A 118 0.13 -26.36 31.42
C VAL A 118 1.13 -25.69 30.49
N GLU A 119 1.67 -26.42 29.52
CA GLU A 119 2.53 -25.85 28.47
C GLU A 119 1.77 -24.86 27.59
N LEU A 120 0.58 -25.24 27.13
CA LEU A 120 -0.33 -24.35 26.40
C LEU A 120 -0.66 -23.09 27.20
N GLN A 121 -0.93 -23.23 28.50
CA GLN A 121 -1.17 -22.09 29.38
C GLN A 121 0.03 -21.13 29.41
N GLY A 122 1.25 -21.65 29.51
CA GLY A 122 2.47 -20.84 29.50
C GLY A 122 2.70 -20.11 28.17
N MET A 123 2.35 -20.73 27.04
CA MET A 123 2.39 -20.06 25.73
C MET A 123 1.41 -18.90 25.67
N LEU A 124 0.15 -19.10 26.11
CA LEU A 124 -0.88 -18.06 26.10
C LEU A 124 -0.59 -16.88 27.02
N GLU A 125 0.32 -17.04 27.99
CA GLU A 125 0.80 -15.96 28.86
C GLU A 125 1.93 -15.12 28.22
N THR A 126 2.43 -15.51 27.04
CA THR A 126 3.48 -14.78 26.32
C THR A 126 2.87 -13.79 25.34
N ASP A 127 3.29 -12.52 25.41
CA ASP A 127 2.77 -11.45 24.56
C ASP A 127 2.86 -11.75 23.05
N ALA A 128 3.90 -12.48 22.61
CA ALA A 128 4.09 -12.86 21.21
C ALA A 128 3.00 -13.79 20.65
N TYR A 129 2.29 -14.54 21.51
CA TYR A 129 1.18 -15.41 21.11
C TYR A 129 -0.19 -14.79 21.45
N SER A 130 -0.18 -13.52 21.83
CA SER A 130 -1.41 -12.74 21.99
C SER A 130 -1.74 -12.01 20.69
N LEU A 131 -3.02 -11.70 20.51
CA LEU A 131 -3.49 -10.88 19.41
C LEU A 131 -4.39 -9.81 19.99
N ASP A 132 -4.08 -8.55 19.75
CA ASP A 132 -4.87 -7.43 20.23
C ASP A 132 -5.74 -6.79 19.13
N SER A 133 -6.54 -5.80 19.53
CA SER A 133 -7.44 -5.12 18.59
C SER A 133 -6.70 -4.23 17.59
N ALA A 134 -5.53 -3.69 17.94
CA ALA A 134 -4.74 -2.87 17.05
C ALA A 134 -4.15 -3.73 15.93
N GLU A 135 -3.59 -4.89 16.26
CA GLU A 135 -3.01 -5.82 15.28
C GLU A 135 -4.07 -6.38 14.31
N VAL A 136 -5.27 -6.72 14.82
CA VAL A 136 -6.39 -7.13 13.96
C VAL A 136 -6.85 -6.00 13.04
N ASN A 137 -6.89 -4.76 13.55
CA ASN A 137 -7.26 -3.61 12.73
C ASN A 137 -6.22 -3.35 11.65
N GLU A 138 -4.92 -3.44 11.96
CA GLU A 138 -3.83 -3.27 11.01
C GLU A 138 -3.91 -4.29 9.87
N TYR A 139 -4.15 -5.57 10.20
CA TYR A 139 -4.38 -6.61 9.20
C TYR A 139 -5.59 -6.29 8.29
N ASN A 140 -6.74 -5.94 8.89
CA ASN A 140 -7.96 -5.65 8.12
C ASN A 140 -7.83 -4.39 7.26
N GLU A 141 -7.16 -3.36 7.76
CA GLU A 141 -6.86 -2.13 7.01
C GLU A 141 -5.92 -2.43 5.83
N ALA A 142 -4.92 -3.30 6.01
CA ALA A 142 -4.04 -3.72 4.93
C ALA A 142 -4.79 -4.52 3.85
N VAL A 143 -5.70 -5.43 4.22
CA VAL A 143 -6.57 -6.14 3.27
C VAL A 143 -7.43 -5.16 2.46
N ALA A 144 -8.07 -4.19 3.13
CA ALA A 144 -8.90 -3.18 2.48
C ALA A 144 -8.08 -2.24 1.56
N ALA A 145 -6.83 -1.94 1.91
CA ALA A 145 -5.92 -1.16 1.08
C ALA A 145 -5.56 -1.91 -0.22
N VAL A 146 -5.24 -3.21 -0.13
CA VAL A 146 -4.98 -4.06 -1.31
C VAL A 146 -6.19 -4.08 -2.24
N GLU A 147 -7.40 -4.29 -1.70
CA GLU A 147 -8.63 -4.25 -2.49
C GLU A 147 -8.79 -2.90 -3.21
N THR A 148 -8.63 -1.80 -2.47
CA THR A 148 -8.81 -0.44 -3.00
C THR A 148 -7.84 -0.16 -4.15
N PHE A 149 -6.53 -0.38 -3.95
CA PHE A 149 -5.54 -0.06 -4.98
C PHE A 149 -5.58 -1.04 -6.15
N ALA A 150 -5.88 -2.33 -5.93
CA ALA A 150 -6.10 -3.28 -7.01
C ALA A 150 -7.30 -2.90 -7.88
N GLN A 151 -8.40 -2.46 -7.25
CA GLN A 151 -9.57 -1.97 -7.98
C GLN A 151 -9.24 -0.74 -8.82
N GLN A 152 -8.57 0.27 -8.25
CA GLN A 152 -8.21 1.48 -8.98
C GLN A 152 -7.23 1.17 -10.11
N ALA A 153 -6.17 0.40 -9.85
CA ALA A 153 -5.20 0.00 -10.87
C ALA A 153 -5.86 -0.78 -12.02
N GLY A 154 -6.75 -1.72 -11.69
CA GLY A 154 -7.52 -2.49 -12.67
C GLY A 154 -8.45 -1.61 -13.50
N ALA A 155 -9.16 -0.68 -12.85
CA ALA A 155 -10.07 0.25 -13.54
C ALA A 155 -9.32 1.17 -14.51
N PHE A 156 -8.19 1.74 -14.10
CA PHE A 156 -7.38 2.59 -14.97
C PHE A 156 -6.76 1.82 -16.14
N MET A 157 -6.32 0.57 -15.93
CA MET A 157 -5.87 -0.28 -17.04
C MET A 157 -7.00 -0.63 -18.01
N ALA A 158 -8.17 -0.98 -17.50
CA ALA A 158 -9.33 -1.28 -18.34
C ALA A 158 -9.78 -0.03 -19.13
N ALA A 159 -9.74 1.15 -18.50
CA ALA A 159 -10.04 2.41 -19.15
C ALA A 159 -9.03 2.78 -20.25
N ALA A 160 -7.73 2.58 -20.01
CA ALA A 160 -6.69 2.78 -21.01
C ALA A 160 -6.89 1.89 -22.25
N ASN A 161 -7.32 0.64 -22.05
CA ASN A 161 -7.58 -0.33 -23.12
C ASN A 161 -8.97 -0.18 -23.78
N ASN A 162 -9.80 0.76 -23.33
CA ASN A 162 -11.14 0.97 -23.86
C ASN A 162 -11.14 2.09 -24.91
N ASP A 163 -11.08 1.71 -26.19
CA ASP A 163 -11.07 2.65 -27.34
C ASP A 163 -12.25 3.63 -27.33
N GLU A 164 -13.43 3.20 -26.86
CA GLU A 164 -14.62 4.06 -26.83
C GLU A 164 -14.50 5.12 -25.74
N LEU A 165 -14.05 4.73 -24.55
CA LEU A 165 -13.83 5.64 -23.43
C LEU A 165 -12.73 6.64 -23.76
N THR A 166 -11.56 6.17 -24.21
CA THR A 166 -10.43 7.04 -24.52
C THR A 166 -10.78 8.04 -25.63
N ALA A 167 -11.43 7.59 -26.71
CA ALA A 167 -11.90 8.48 -27.77
C ALA A 167 -12.94 9.50 -27.27
N THR A 168 -13.82 9.11 -26.34
CA THR A 168 -14.82 10.01 -25.76
C THR A 168 -14.17 11.10 -24.92
N VAL A 169 -13.22 10.73 -24.06
CA VAL A 169 -12.45 11.68 -23.24
C VAL A 169 -11.61 12.61 -24.10
N ASP A 170 -10.90 12.09 -25.10
CA ASP A 170 -10.09 12.89 -26.04
C ASP A 170 -10.97 13.87 -26.84
N SER A 171 -12.14 13.42 -27.30
CA SER A 171 -13.09 14.29 -28.00
C SER A 171 -13.61 15.41 -27.10
N TYR A 172 -13.91 15.09 -25.83
CA TYR A 172 -14.34 16.08 -24.85
C TYR A 172 -13.25 17.12 -24.60
N ALA A 173 -12.01 16.67 -24.36
CA ALA A 173 -10.87 17.55 -24.16
C ALA A 173 -10.63 18.46 -25.38
N ALA A 174 -10.66 17.90 -26.59
CA ALA A 174 -10.49 18.66 -27.83
C ALA A 174 -11.60 19.70 -28.04
N GLN A 175 -12.86 19.35 -27.76
CA GLN A 175 -14.00 20.28 -27.86
C GLN A 175 -13.91 21.42 -26.83
N GLY A 176 -13.43 21.11 -25.63
CA GLY A 176 -13.20 22.09 -24.57
C GLY A 176 -11.89 22.88 -24.72
N ASN A 177 -11.05 22.56 -25.72
CA ASN A 177 -9.71 23.10 -25.90
C ASN A 177 -8.82 22.92 -24.65
N TYR A 178 -8.98 21.77 -23.98
CA TYR A 178 -8.17 21.31 -22.87
C TYR A 178 -7.05 20.40 -23.37
N MET A 179 -5.93 20.40 -22.66
CA MET A 179 -4.90 19.37 -22.84
C MET A 179 -5.22 18.23 -21.87
N VAL A 180 -5.19 16.97 -22.34
CA VAL A 180 -5.64 15.85 -21.49
C VAL A 180 -4.87 15.79 -20.17
N GLY A 181 -3.55 15.95 -20.22
CA GLY A 181 -2.68 15.97 -19.04
C GLY A 181 -2.77 17.23 -18.17
N SER A 182 -3.68 18.17 -18.46
CA SER A 182 -3.97 19.30 -17.56
C SER A 182 -5.11 19.00 -16.58
N TYR A 183 -5.49 17.73 -16.40
CA TYR A 183 -6.38 17.34 -15.31
C TYR A 183 -5.70 17.61 -13.96
N THR A 184 -6.50 17.92 -12.94
CA THR A 184 -6.04 18.17 -11.56
C THR A 184 -6.35 17.01 -10.63
N ALA A 185 -7.38 16.23 -10.95
CA ALA A 185 -7.76 15.02 -10.24
C ALA A 185 -8.57 14.11 -11.15
N ILE A 186 -8.45 12.81 -10.93
CA ILE A 186 -9.30 11.79 -11.53
C ILE A 186 -9.64 10.73 -10.48
N THR A 187 -10.91 10.32 -10.42
CA THR A 187 -11.39 9.32 -9.46
C THR A 187 -12.28 8.31 -10.14
N TYR A 188 -12.15 7.03 -9.76
CA TYR A 188 -13.07 5.98 -10.19
C TYR A 188 -13.96 5.49 -9.04
N THR A 189 -15.28 5.44 -9.28
CA THR A 189 -16.28 4.88 -8.36
C THR A 189 -16.92 3.63 -8.96
N GLN A 190 -16.58 2.46 -8.41
CA GLN A 190 -17.02 1.17 -8.94
C GLN A 190 -18.53 0.95 -8.90
N SER A 191 -19.21 1.41 -7.84
CA SER A 191 -20.64 1.12 -7.62
C SER A 191 -21.57 1.74 -8.67
N VAL A 192 -21.07 2.75 -9.37
CA VAL A 192 -21.76 3.43 -10.48
C VAL A 192 -20.98 3.34 -11.79
N ASP A 193 -19.86 2.60 -11.81
CA ASP A 193 -18.94 2.48 -12.96
C ASP A 193 -18.62 3.85 -13.56
N GLU A 194 -18.08 4.78 -12.76
CA GLU A 194 -17.88 6.18 -13.17
C GLU A 194 -16.45 6.67 -12.91
N PHE A 195 -15.84 7.25 -13.95
CA PHE A 195 -14.69 8.13 -13.83
C PHE A 195 -15.14 9.58 -13.75
N VAL A 196 -14.65 10.32 -12.75
CA VAL A 196 -14.82 11.77 -12.67
C VAL A 196 -13.46 12.43 -12.89
N ILE A 197 -13.33 13.20 -13.97
CA ILE A 197 -12.11 13.94 -14.31
C ILE A 197 -12.33 15.41 -14.00
N THR A 198 -11.49 15.99 -13.16
CA THR A 198 -11.49 17.42 -12.86
C THR A 198 -10.44 18.11 -13.70
N TRP A 199 -10.86 19.04 -14.55
CA TRP A 199 -10.00 19.81 -15.44
C TRP A 199 -9.58 21.13 -14.76
N ASP A 200 -8.39 21.64 -15.08
CA ASP A 200 -7.84 22.92 -14.58
C ASP A 200 -8.82 24.11 -14.70
N ASP A 201 -8.58 25.19 -13.95
CA ASP A 201 -9.23 26.54 -13.81
C ASP A 201 -10.78 26.65 -13.89
N SER A 202 -11.48 25.57 -14.18
CA SER A 202 -12.93 25.48 -14.35
C SER A 202 -13.59 24.92 -13.09
N GLY A 203 -12.89 24.07 -12.33
CA GLY A 203 -13.40 23.44 -11.10
C GLY A 203 -14.60 22.52 -11.32
N PHE A 204 -14.92 22.19 -12.58
CA PHE A 204 -16.02 21.29 -12.94
C PHE A 204 -15.47 19.89 -13.24
N GLY A 205 -16.04 18.88 -12.57
CA GLY A 205 -15.79 17.48 -12.86
C GLY A 205 -16.67 16.98 -14.00
N THR A 206 -16.08 16.23 -14.94
CA THR A 206 -16.81 15.53 -16.01
C THR A 206 -16.87 14.04 -15.69
N GLY A 207 -18.08 13.48 -15.66
CA GLY A 207 -18.33 12.06 -15.43
C GLY A 207 -18.37 11.25 -16.73
N PHE A 208 -17.71 10.10 -16.74
CA PHE A 208 -17.75 9.09 -17.81
C PHE A 208 -18.15 7.76 -17.19
N GLN A 209 -19.32 7.23 -17.56
CA GLN A 209 -19.93 6.10 -16.86
C GLN A 209 -20.30 4.93 -17.77
N GLY A 210 -20.27 3.72 -17.21
CA GLY A 210 -20.80 2.51 -17.84
C GLY A 210 -19.84 1.80 -18.81
N TYR A 211 -18.53 2.05 -18.69
CA TYR A 211 -17.52 1.52 -19.59
C TYR A 211 -16.88 0.22 -19.11
N LEU A 212 -16.84 -0.04 -17.79
CA LEU A 212 -16.03 -1.12 -17.21
C LEU A 212 -16.86 -2.26 -16.59
N THR A 213 -18.19 -2.15 -16.59
CA THR A 213 -19.08 -3.21 -16.08
C THR A 213 -18.73 -4.62 -16.60
N PRO A 214 -18.38 -4.84 -17.89
CA PRO A 214 -17.97 -6.15 -18.38
C PRO A 214 -16.64 -6.69 -17.81
N ASP A 215 -15.78 -5.81 -17.30
CA ASP A 215 -14.42 -6.13 -16.86
C ASP A 215 -14.33 -6.45 -15.36
N MET A 216 -15.38 -6.14 -14.60
CA MET A 216 -15.43 -6.37 -13.16
C MET A 216 -15.26 -7.86 -12.80
N LYS A 217 -14.48 -8.12 -11.75
CA LYS A 217 -14.23 -9.47 -11.21
C LYS A 217 -14.84 -9.60 -9.83
N ASN A 218 -15.51 -10.73 -9.59
CA ASN A 218 -16.04 -11.07 -8.28
C ASN A 218 -15.01 -11.86 -7.44
N ALA A 219 -15.32 -12.05 -6.15
CA ALA A 219 -14.43 -12.74 -5.22
C ALA A 219 -14.05 -14.17 -5.65
N ALA A 220 -14.96 -14.92 -6.27
CA ALA A 220 -14.66 -16.27 -6.74
C ALA A 220 -13.70 -16.26 -7.94
N GLU A 221 -13.83 -15.28 -8.84
CA GLU A 221 -12.89 -15.09 -9.94
C GLU A 221 -11.51 -14.67 -9.44
N ILE A 222 -11.43 -13.77 -8.46
CA ILE A 222 -10.18 -13.35 -7.82
C ILE A 222 -9.48 -14.54 -7.15
N TYR A 223 -10.22 -15.34 -6.37
CA TYR A 223 -9.68 -16.53 -5.73
C TYR A 223 -9.15 -17.55 -6.76
N ALA A 224 -9.93 -17.82 -7.81
CA ALA A 224 -9.51 -18.74 -8.87
C ALA A 224 -8.26 -18.25 -9.61
N ALA A 225 -8.15 -16.94 -9.86
CA ALA A 225 -6.95 -16.34 -10.43
C ALA A 225 -5.73 -16.52 -9.51
N GLY A 226 -5.90 -16.30 -8.20
CA GLY A 226 -4.84 -16.53 -7.20
C GLY A 226 -4.33 -17.96 -7.17
N GLU A 227 -5.23 -18.95 -7.12
CA GLU A 227 -4.87 -20.37 -7.20
C GLU A 227 -4.09 -20.68 -8.48
N TYR A 228 -4.55 -20.18 -9.63
CA TYR A 228 -3.86 -20.37 -10.91
C TYR A 228 -2.46 -19.77 -10.91
N ILE A 229 -2.30 -18.53 -10.44
CA ILE A 229 -1.00 -17.86 -10.39
C ILE A 229 -0.05 -18.60 -9.44
N ASN A 230 -0.53 -19.11 -8.31
CA ASN A 230 0.28 -19.91 -7.38
C ASN A 230 0.79 -21.21 -8.02
N GLU A 231 0.00 -21.83 -8.89
CA GLU A 231 0.38 -23.07 -9.57
C GLU A 231 1.31 -22.82 -10.79
N TYR A 232 1.04 -21.76 -11.57
CA TYR A 232 1.66 -21.55 -12.89
C TYR A 232 2.57 -20.32 -12.99
N GLY A 233 2.62 -19.47 -11.97
CA GLY A 233 3.51 -18.31 -11.84
C GLY A 233 3.02 -17.02 -12.52
N ALA A 234 2.01 -17.09 -13.40
CA ALA A 234 1.43 -15.92 -14.05
C ALA A 234 0.02 -16.21 -14.56
N MET A 235 -0.76 -15.15 -14.83
CA MET A 235 -2.03 -15.28 -15.54
C MET A 235 -1.80 -15.74 -16.99
N PRO A 236 -2.72 -16.52 -17.57
CA PRO A 236 -2.66 -16.83 -18.99
C PRO A 236 -2.84 -15.54 -19.79
N THR A 237 -1.98 -15.34 -20.79
CA THR A 237 -2.12 -14.22 -21.73
C THR A 237 -3.43 -14.39 -22.49
N GLN A 238 -4.28 -13.34 -22.50
CA GLN A 238 -5.46 -13.28 -23.34
C GLN A 238 -5.09 -13.19 -24.82
#